data_AF-A0A6I5WHC5-F1
#
_entry.id   AF-A0A6I5WHC5-F1
#
_cell.length_a   1.000
_cell.length_b   1.000
_cell.length_c   1.000
_cell.angle_alpha   90.00
_cell.angle_beta   90.00
_cell.angle_gamma   90.00
#
_symmetry.space_group_name_H-M   'P 1'
#
loop_
_entity.id
_entity.type
_entity.pdbx_description
1 polymer ?
#
loop_
_entity_poly.entity_id
_entity_poly.type
_entity_poly.pdbx_seq_one_letter_code
_entity_poly.pdbx_strand_id
1 'polypeptide(L)'
;MRSGETRLAIDWGAASTTAVLAWPDGTWQPLRFGAEPALSSAVFLSEDGRIVTGQPAWQAAVTRPERFIPAPRRSIEQQLPVACGEMEELDLVAATLRQVAEHASSVAGGEVADVRLVVPAGWGPRRRTWFRHAAHRAGLPQPRLVEAPVAVANHLLATGVQLPVGSYVVVCDVGAGAEVSVLRRGPAGFEILSTLADPIAGGSAVDDALTSALTGGDVSGSVSDGSRWALLASVRAAKHALAEHPAVTVPLPDGPAVVVNGTMLEQATRPVAERIAHLTVEAIAAADLQPADVAGLYVVGGMAATPAVEKALTEGVGVAPTVLPDPALAAARGAADAGAASIESETEAVESPVPPVRRAVAIAVPGFASLGLVAQFLLTPEWNGGFLHRWALLNWGELAMAAVFALIAALGAGTVIASALAARTSGEPMSPAAQVGTGILASASLGVAVAGLYAVVGSVYIGQEVAPFLRWTLLPITPVVLIAAVMAVVAARQWRTPHGGWSQLLAFPTLSVVTAAVGMALIQYSLTAARWPELVLWIDAAGRLGGLLLGIGVVTAVVSTPLLRLILAAPLAVITAAIVSRPASGILGVIYAAAVAVWWIRQVWTRIIHPARPPVRTP
;
A
#
# COMPACT_ATOMS: atom_id res chain seq x y z
N MET A 1 -24.03 -1.13 -24.39
CA MET A 1 -24.90 -2.33 -24.35
C MET A 1 -25.30 -2.64 -25.77
N ARG A 2 -25.44 -3.91 -26.15
CA ARG A 2 -26.22 -4.24 -27.35
C ARG A 2 -27.68 -3.88 -27.06
N SER A 3 -28.43 -3.53 -28.09
CA SER A 3 -29.85 -3.22 -27.95
C SER A 3 -30.58 -4.43 -27.34
N GLY A 4 -31.24 -4.24 -26.19
CA GLY A 4 -32.04 -5.27 -25.51
C GLY A 4 -31.38 -6.03 -24.33
N GLU A 5 -30.08 -5.82 -24.04
CA GLU A 5 -29.39 -6.56 -22.97
C GLU A 5 -29.47 -5.83 -21.62
N THR A 6 -30.12 -6.44 -20.63
CA THR A 6 -30.07 -6.04 -19.22
C THR A 6 -28.66 -6.26 -18.65
N ARG A 7 -28.24 -5.40 -17.72
CA ARG A 7 -26.98 -5.51 -16.99
C ARG A 7 -27.22 -5.75 -15.51
N LEU A 8 -26.46 -6.68 -14.94
CA LEU A 8 -26.42 -6.93 -13.50
C LEU A 8 -25.09 -6.42 -12.95
N ALA A 9 -25.14 -5.49 -11.99
CA ALA A 9 -23.97 -5.09 -11.22
C ALA A 9 -24.13 -5.54 -9.76
N ILE A 10 -23.13 -6.24 -9.23
CA ILE A 10 -23.13 -6.81 -7.88
C ILE A 10 -21.95 -6.22 -7.11
N ASP A 11 -22.22 -5.72 -5.91
CA ASP A 11 -21.21 -5.39 -4.91
C ASP A 11 -21.27 -6.40 -3.77
N TRP A 12 -20.27 -7.29 -3.74
CA TRP A 12 -20.11 -8.31 -2.70
C TRP A 12 -19.34 -7.74 -1.51
N GLY A 13 -20.05 -6.98 -0.67
CA GLY A 13 -19.51 -6.38 0.54
C GLY A 13 -19.29 -7.39 1.67
N ALA A 14 -18.56 -6.96 2.72
CA ALA A 14 -18.19 -7.82 3.84
C ALA A 14 -19.38 -8.19 4.74
N ALA A 15 -20.30 -7.24 4.98
CA ALA A 15 -21.49 -7.46 5.78
C ALA A 15 -22.74 -7.70 4.94
N SER A 16 -22.83 -7.05 3.78
CA SER A 16 -23.98 -7.11 2.87
C SER A 16 -23.53 -7.13 1.43
N THR A 17 -24.30 -7.81 0.59
CA THR A 17 -24.18 -7.86 -0.85
C THR A 17 -25.32 -7.05 -1.46
N THR A 18 -25.00 -6.03 -2.23
CA THR A 18 -25.98 -5.21 -2.95
C THR A 18 -25.89 -5.51 -4.44
N ALA A 19 -26.99 -5.30 -5.15
CA ALA A 19 -27.01 -5.49 -6.58
C ALA A 19 -28.04 -4.58 -7.24
N VAL A 20 -27.76 -4.21 -8.49
CA VAL A 20 -28.66 -3.40 -9.31
C VAL A 20 -28.80 -4.05 -10.69
N LEU A 21 -30.01 -3.99 -11.22
CA LEU A 21 -30.28 -4.24 -12.63
C LEU A 21 -30.38 -2.91 -13.36
N ALA A 22 -29.75 -2.80 -14.51
CA ALA A 22 -29.83 -1.64 -15.38
C ALA A 22 -30.24 -2.04 -16.80
N TRP A 23 -31.13 -1.28 -17.39
CA TRP A 23 -31.65 -1.50 -18.74
C TRP A 23 -31.03 -0.52 -19.75
N PRO A 24 -31.07 -0.84 -21.06
CA PRO A 24 -30.49 0.02 -22.09
C PRO A 24 -31.10 1.42 -22.19
N ASP A 25 -32.31 1.62 -21.68
CA ASP A 25 -33.01 2.92 -21.62
C ASP A 25 -32.49 3.85 -20.51
N GLY A 26 -31.51 3.39 -19.72
CA GLY A 26 -30.95 4.12 -18.60
C GLY A 26 -31.74 3.95 -17.30
N THR A 27 -32.84 3.19 -17.32
CA THR A 27 -33.54 2.84 -16.08
C THR A 27 -32.73 1.79 -15.32
N TRP A 28 -32.84 1.83 -14.00
CA TRP A 28 -32.21 0.86 -13.12
C TRP A 28 -33.11 0.58 -11.92
N GLN A 29 -32.92 -0.59 -11.33
CA GLN A 29 -33.66 -1.04 -10.16
C GLN A 29 -32.73 -1.78 -9.20
N PRO A 30 -32.72 -1.45 -7.90
CA PRO A 30 -32.01 -2.24 -6.91
C PRO A 30 -32.70 -3.58 -6.68
N LEU A 31 -31.91 -4.64 -6.53
CA LEU A 31 -32.40 -5.95 -6.13
C LEU A 31 -32.67 -5.97 -4.62
N ARG A 32 -33.88 -6.35 -4.23
CA ARG A 32 -34.32 -6.40 -2.83
C ARG A 32 -34.50 -7.85 -2.39
N PHE A 33 -34.03 -8.20 -1.21
CA PHE A 33 -34.06 -9.56 -0.69
C PHE A 33 -35.09 -9.65 0.43
N GLY A 34 -36.36 -9.82 0.06
CA GLY A 34 -37.48 -9.67 0.98
C GLY A 34 -37.75 -8.20 1.28
N ALA A 35 -37.84 -7.83 2.56
CA ALA A 35 -37.98 -6.44 2.99
C ALA A 35 -36.64 -5.66 2.92
N GLU A 36 -35.52 -6.38 2.89
CA GLU A 36 -34.18 -5.79 2.99
C GLU A 36 -33.69 -5.25 1.63
N PRO A 37 -33.05 -4.07 1.61
CA PRO A 37 -32.47 -3.49 0.40
C PRO A 37 -31.15 -4.17 -0.03
N ALA A 38 -30.61 -5.09 0.78
CA ALA A 38 -29.38 -5.81 0.52
C ALA A 38 -29.46 -7.23 1.07
N LEU A 39 -28.73 -8.16 0.46
CA LEU A 39 -28.57 -9.51 0.98
C LEU A 39 -27.50 -9.49 2.08
N SER A 40 -27.74 -10.05 3.25
CA SER A 40 -26.65 -10.27 4.22
C SER A 40 -25.60 -11.22 3.61
N SER A 41 -24.32 -10.84 3.65
CA SER A 41 -23.22 -11.67 3.13
C SER A 41 -22.91 -12.88 4.02
N ALA A 42 -23.58 -12.99 5.17
CA ALA A 42 -23.42 -14.10 6.09
C ALA A 42 -23.84 -15.43 5.47
N VAL A 43 -23.11 -16.49 5.82
CA VAL A 43 -23.36 -17.85 5.34
C VAL A 43 -23.34 -18.85 6.49
N PHE A 44 -24.09 -19.93 6.35
CA PHE A 44 -24.21 -21.01 7.31
C PHE A 44 -24.09 -22.35 6.59
N LEU A 45 -23.33 -23.27 7.16
CA LEU A 45 -23.11 -24.61 6.61
C LEU A 45 -24.11 -25.60 7.18
N SER A 46 -25.06 -26.04 6.36
CA SER A 46 -26.01 -27.08 6.74
C SER A 46 -25.31 -28.43 6.98
N GLU A 47 -25.97 -29.33 7.72
CA GLU A 47 -25.49 -30.71 7.92
C GLU A 47 -25.43 -31.49 6.61
N ASP A 48 -26.34 -31.20 5.69
CA ASP A 48 -26.40 -31.83 4.35
C ASP A 48 -25.34 -31.28 3.38
N GLY A 49 -24.39 -30.47 3.86
CA GLY A 49 -23.34 -29.85 3.03
C GLY A 49 -23.82 -28.68 2.16
N ARG A 50 -25.06 -28.22 2.33
CA ARG A 50 -25.61 -27.04 1.63
C ARG A 50 -25.22 -25.74 2.32
N ILE A 51 -24.94 -24.69 1.54
CA ILE A 51 -24.67 -23.34 2.05
C ILE A 51 -25.98 -22.55 2.08
N VAL A 52 -26.34 -22.08 3.26
CA VAL A 52 -27.47 -21.17 3.49
C VAL A 52 -26.91 -19.75 3.58
N THR A 53 -27.52 -18.80 2.89
CA THR A 53 -27.04 -17.41 2.74
C THR A 53 -28.06 -16.41 3.26
N GLY A 54 -27.61 -15.23 3.71
CA GLY A 54 -28.51 -14.14 4.09
C GLY A 54 -29.11 -14.28 5.50
N GLN A 55 -30.35 -13.84 5.66
CA GLN A 55 -31.05 -13.87 6.95
C GLN A 55 -31.28 -15.29 7.50
N PRO A 56 -31.62 -16.30 6.68
CA PRO A 56 -31.71 -17.68 7.16
C PRO A 56 -30.40 -18.20 7.78
N ALA A 57 -29.23 -17.70 7.33
CA ALA A 57 -27.94 -18.07 7.94
C ALA A 57 -27.82 -17.54 9.38
N TRP A 58 -28.25 -16.30 9.64
CA TRP A 58 -28.30 -15.73 10.99
C TRP A 58 -29.26 -16.48 11.90
N GLN A 59 -30.41 -16.91 11.38
CA GLN A 59 -31.39 -17.69 12.15
C GLN A 59 -30.82 -19.05 12.56
N ALA A 60 -30.13 -19.74 11.64
CA ALA A 60 -29.50 -21.02 11.91
C ALA A 60 -28.35 -20.93 12.94
N ALA A 61 -27.61 -19.82 12.93
CA ALA A 61 -26.48 -19.56 13.83
C ALA A 61 -26.83 -19.61 15.33
N VAL A 62 -28.09 -19.36 15.68
CA VAL A 62 -28.58 -19.44 17.07
C VAL A 62 -28.50 -20.87 17.61
N THR A 63 -28.71 -21.87 16.75
CA THR A 63 -28.74 -23.28 17.14
C THR A 63 -27.38 -23.97 16.95
N ARG A 64 -26.63 -23.60 15.90
CA ARG A 64 -25.33 -24.20 15.55
C ARG A 64 -24.29 -23.12 15.20
N PRO A 65 -23.81 -22.36 16.20
CA PRO A 65 -22.91 -21.24 16.00
C PRO A 65 -21.59 -21.62 15.33
N GLU A 66 -21.11 -22.84 15.49
CA GLU A 66 -19.85 -23.34 14.98
C GLU A 66 -19.80 -23.49 13.45
N ARG A 67 -20.96 -23.47 12.79
CA ARG A 67 -21.13 -23.59 11.33
C ARG A 67 -21.45 -22.27 10.66
N PHE A 68 -21.46 -21.18 11.42
CA PHE A 68 -21.85 -19.86 10.96
C PHE A 68 -20.63 -18.99 10.64
N ILE A 69 -20.70 -18.29 9.50
CA ILE A 69 -19.65 -17.39 9.03
C ILE A 69 -20.32 -16.04 8.72
N PRO A 70 -20.23 -15.04 9.63
CA PRO A 70 -20.98 -13.79 9.51
C PRO A 70 -20.50 -12.87 8.39
N ALA A 71 -19.21 -12.92 8.05
CA ALA A 71 -18.58 -12.03 7.08
C ALA A 71 -17.49 -12.77 6.27
N PRO A 72 -17.85 -13.63 5.31
CA PRO A 72 -16.91 -14.48 4.58
C PRO A 72 -15.78 -13.69 3.90
N ARG A 73 -16.11 -12.54 3.27
CA ARG A 73 -15.09 -11.68 2.65
C ARG A 73 -14.02 -11.26 3.65
N ARG A 74 -14.43 -10.79 4.83
CA ARG A 74 -13.50 -10.34 5.88
C ARG A 74 -12.62 -11.50 6.33
N SER A 75 -13.17 -12.68 6.55
CA SER A 75 -12.39 -13.85 6.94
C SER A 75 -11.35 -14.23 5.90
N ILE A 76 -11.73 -14.23 4.62
CA ILE A 76 -10.83 -14.53 3.49
C ILE A 76 -9.74 -13.45 3.35
N GLU A 77 -10.11 -12.18 3.50
CA GLU A 77 -9.16 -11.06 3.41
C GLU A 77 -8.13 -11.07 4.54
N GLN A 78 -8.57 -11.43 5.75
CA GLN A 78 -7.77 -11.50 6.97
C GLN A 78 -7.11 -12.88 7.19
N GLN A 79 -7.37 -13.86 6.32
CA GLN A 79 -6.91 -15.25 6.46
C GLN A 79 -7.29 -15.86 7.81
N LEU A 80 -8.47 -15.48 8.33
CA LEU A 80 -9.00 -16.07 9.55
C LEU A 80 -9.42 -17.51 9.26
N PRO A 81 -9.23 -18.44 10.22
CA PRO A 81 -9.73 -19.80 10.06
C PRO A 81 -11.24 -19.73 9.88
N VAL A 82 -11.70 -20.15 8.70
CA VAL A 82 -13.11 -20.31 8.42
C VAL A 82 -13.44 -21.76 8.72
N ALA A 83 -14.48 -21.99 9.54
CA ALA A 83 -14.99 -23.33 9.78
C ALA A 83 -15.69 -23.84 8.52
N CYS A 84 -14.91 -24.20 7.50
CA CYS A 84 -15.41 -24.66 6.21
C CYS A 84 -15.60 -26.19 6.13
N GLY A 85 -15.11 -26.96 7.10
CA GLY A 85 -15.01 -28.41 6.97
C GLY A 85 -14.19 -28.77 5.71
N GLU A 86 -14.76 -29.59 4.83
CA GLU A 86 -14.17 -29.97 3.52
C GLU A 86 -14.41 -28.95 2.40
N MET A 87 -15.11 -27.85 2.67
CA MET A 87 -15.60 -26.95 1.64
C MET A 87 -14.59 -25.84 1.29
N GLU A 88 -14.56 -25.41 0.03
CA GLU A 88 -13.65 -24.34 -0.38
C GLU A 88 -14.22 -22.96 -0.02
N GLU A 89 -13.35 -22.01 0.35
CA GLU A 89 -13.74 -20.60 0.55
C GLU A 89 -14.46 -20.01 -0.68
N LEU A 90 -14.13 -20.54 -1.86
CA LEU A 90 -14.75 -20.17 -3.13
C LEU A 90 -16.25 -20.47 -3.16
N ASP A 91 -16.68 -21.58 -2.54
CA ASP A 91 -18.08 -22.02 -2.53
C ASP A 91 -18.95 -21.09 -1.68
N LEU A 92 -18.39 -20.52 -0.61
CA LEU A 92 -19.06 -19.53 0.25
C LEU A 92 -19.48 -18.30 -0.57
N VAL A 93 -18.55 -17.79 -1.37
CA VAL A 93 -18.80 -16.62 -2.24
C VAL A 93 -19.74 -16.98 -3.37
N ALA A 94 -19.51 -18.13 -4.00
CA ALA A 94 -20.34 -18.62 -5.09
C ALA A 94 -21.81 -18.77 -4.65
N ALA A 95 -22.07 -19.24 -3.42
CA ALA A 95 -23.43 -19.33 -2.88
C ALA A 95 -24.13 -17.96 -2.79
N THR A 96 -23.44 -16.94 -2.28
CA THR A 96 -24.01 -15.58 -2.21
C THR A 96 -24.26 -14.99 -3.59
N LEU A 97 -23.32 -15.17 -4.52
CA LEU A 97 -23.47 -14.68 -5.90
C LEU A 97 -24.58 -15.42 -6.65
N ARG A 98 -24.76 -16.72 -6.40
CA ARG A 98 -25.81 -17.53 -7.03
C ARG A 98 -27.20 -17.07 -6.61
N GLN A 99 -27.41 -16.78 -5.33
CA GLN A 99 -28.70 -16.24 -4.87
C GLN A 99 -29.01 -14.89 -5.51
N VAL A 100 -28.01 -14.01 -5.66
CA VAL A 100 -28.18 -12.73 -6.37
C VAL A 100 -28.51 -12.97 -7.84
N ALA A 101 -27.83 -13.91 -8.50
CA ALA A 101 -28.03 -14.24 -9.91
C ALA A 101 -29.43 -14.81 -10.20
N GLU A 102 -29.90 -15.74 -9.36
CA GLU A 102 -31.23 -16.34 -9.45
C GLU A 102 -32.32 -15.27 -9.28
N HIS A 103 -32.15 -14.39 -8.29
CA HIS A 103 -33.09 -13.29 -8.06
C HIS A 103 -33.06 -12.27 -9.21
N ALA A 104 -31.86 -11.91 -9.70
CA ALA A 104 -31.68 -11.03 -10.84
C ALA A 104 -32.38 -11.57 -12.09
N SER A 105 -32.22 -12.87 -12.36
CA SER A 105 -32.81 -13.51 -13.54
C SER A 105 -34.34 -13.57 -13.45
N SER A 106 -34.87 -13.78 -12.25
CA SER A 106 -36.32 -13.71 -11.99
C SER A 106 -36.88 -12.32 -12.26
N VAL A 107 -36.22 -11.26 -11.78
CA VAL A 107 -36.64 -9.86 -12.00
C VAL A 107 -36.47 -9.44 -13.47
N ALA A 108 -35.39 -9.87 -14.12
CA ALA A 108 -35.11 -9.55 -15.52
C ALA A 108 -35.96 -10.36 -16.52
N GLY A 109 -36.63 -11.43 -16.08
CA GLY A 109 -37.41 -12.33 -16.93
C GLY A 109 -36.56 -13.29 -17.78
N GLY A 110 -35.30 -13.49 -17.43
CA GLY A 110 -34.34 -14.32 -18.17
C GLY A 110 -32.90 -14.17 -17.68
N GLU A 111 -31.97 -14.92 -18.27
CA GLU A 111 -30.54 -14.82 -17.92
C GLU A 111 -29.95 -13.46 -18.29
N VAL A 112 -29.11 -12.91 -17.40
CA VAL A 112 -28.46 -11.61 -17.60
C VAL A 112 -27.03 -11.82 -18.13
N ALA A 113 -26.78 -11.41 -19.36
CA ALA A 113 -25.50 -11.63 -20.04
C ALA A 113 -24.37 -10.66 -19.61
N ASP A 114 -24.69 -9.38 -19.37
CA ASP A 114 -23.71 -8.37 -18.94
C ASP A 114 -23.65 -8.32 -17.40
N VAL A 115 -22.68 -9.02 -16.83
CA VAL A 115 -22.45 -9.07 -15.38
C VAL A 115 -21.22 -8.26 -15.00
N ARG A 116 -21.37 -7.43 -13.99
CA ARG A 116 -20.30 -6.61 -13.42
C ARG A 116 -20.18 -6.86 -11.94
N LEU A 117 -18.95 -7.07 -11.50
CA LEU A 117 -18.66 -7.28 -10.09
C LEU A 117 -17.79 -6.14 -9.58
N VAL A 118 -18.25 -5.49 -8.54
CA VAL A 118 -17.48 -4.50 -7.80
C VAL A 118 -16.40 -5.22 -7.00
N VAL A 119 -15.17 -4.69 -7.06
CA VAL A 119 -14.03 -5.20 -6.30
C VAL A 119 -13.36 -4.07 -5.52
N PRO A 120 -12.80 -4.35 -4.33
CA PRO A 120 -11.98 -3.38 -3.60
C PRO A 120 -10.77 -2.94 -4.43
N ALA A 121 -10.37 -1.67 -4.33
CA ALA A 121 -9.24 -1.15 -5.11
C ALA A 121 -7.92 -1.86 -4.77
N GLY A 122 -7.73 -2.22 -3.49
CA GLY A 122 -6.54 -2.91 -3.01
C GLY A 122 -6.39 -4.37 -3.49
N TRP A 123 -7.38 -4.95 -4.18
CA TRP A 123 -7.30 -6.34 -4.63
C TRP A 123 -6.36 -6.51 -5.84
N GLY A 124 -5.30 -7.30 -5.64
CA GLY A 124 -4.39 -7.69 -6.71
C GLY A 124 -4.94 -8.77 -7.67
N PRO A 125 -4.20 -9.11 -8.75
CA PRO A 125 -4.67 -9.99 -9.81
C PRO A 125 -5.14 -11.37 -9.34
N ARG A 126 -4.47 -11.97 -8.36
CA ARG A 126 -4.85 -13.29 -7.81
C ARG A 126 -6.26 -13.28 -7.21
N ARG A 127 -6.59 -12.26 -6.40
CA ARG A 127 -7.92 -12.13 -5.78
C ARG A 127 -9.00 -11.85 -6.82
N ARG A 128 -8.68 -11.02 -7.83
CA ARG A 128 -9.56 -10.75 -8.97
C ARG A 128 -9.87 -12.01 -9.77
N THR A 129 -8.86 -12.82 -10.08
CA THR A 129 -9.05 -14.11 -10.76
C THR A 129 -9.84 -15.09 -9.91
N TRP A 130 -9.51 -15.21 -8.62
CA TRP A 130 -10.28 -16.01 -7.66
C TRP A 130 -11.76 -15.60 -7.63
N PHE A 131 -12.06 -14.30 -7.63
CA PHE A 131 -13.45 -13.83 -7.63
C PHE A 131 -14.19 -14.11 -8.94
N ARG A 132 -13.50 -14.07 -10.10
CA ARG A 132 -14.07 -14.55 -11.36
C ARG A 132 -14.39 -16.05 -11.32
N HIS A 133 -13.55 -16.85 -10.68
CA HIS A 133 -13.85 -18.27 -10.47
C HIS A 133 -15.07 -18.46 -9.57
N ALA A 134 -15.24 -17.65 -8.53
CA ALA A 134 -16.43 -17.69 -7.67
C ALA A 134 -17.70 -17.38 -8.47
N ALA A 135 -17.64 -16.35 -9.33
CA ALA A 135 -18.74 -15.99 -10.21
C ALA A 135 -19.08 -17.11 -11.20
N HIS A 136 -18.07 -17.72 -11.82
CA HIS A 136 -18.27 -18.86 -12.70
C HIS A 136 -18.93 -20.04 -11.96
N ARG A 137 -18.48 -20.33 -10.73
CA ARG A 137 -19.06 -21.38 -9.87
C ARG A 137 -20.48 -21.06 -9.39
N ALA A 138 -20.83 -19.78 -9.37
CA ALA A 138 -22.19 -19.31 -9.11
C ALA A 138 -23.12 -19.44 -10.33
N GLY A 139 -22.59 -19.80 -11.51
CA GLY A 139 -23.35 -19.85 -12.76
C GLY A 139 -23.48 -18.50 -13.47
N LEU A 140 -22.72 -17.48 -13.06
CA LEU A 140 -22.69 -16.20 -13.76
C LEU A 140 -21.81 -16.29 -15.03
N PRO A 141 -22.16 -15.57 -16.12
CA PRO A 141 -21.26 -15.37 -17.26
C PRO A 141 -19.97 -14.67 -16.81
N GLN A 142 -18.95 -14.67 -17.68
CA GLN A 142 -17.66 -14.06 -17.38
C GLN A 142 -17.84 -12.58 -16.98
N PRO A 143 -17.60 -12.23 -15.69
CA PRO A 143 -17.94 -10.90 -15.22
C PRO A 143 -16.83 -9.89 -15.57
N ARG A 144 -17.24 -8.65 -15.81
CA ARG A 144 -16.33 -7.50 -15.82
C ARG A 144 -16.11 -7.03 -14.38
N LEU A 145 -14.86 -6.89 -13.98
CA LEU A 145 -14.55 -6.39 -12.64
C LEU A 145 -14.43 -4.87 -12.69
N VAL A 146 -15.04 -4.18 -11.74
CA VAL A 146 -14.99 -2.72 -11.62
C VAL A 146 -14.50 -2.37 -10.22
N GLU A 147 -13.49 -1.53 -10.10
CA GLU A 147 -13.01 -1.08 -8.79
C GLU A 147 -14.04 -0.18 -8.13
N ALA A 148 -14.37 -0.46 -6.88
CA ALA A 148 -15.38 0.28 -6.11
C ALA A 148 -15.19 1.81 -6.15
N PRO A 149 -14.01 2.38 -5.84
CA PRO A 149 -13.85 3.83 -5.84
C PRO A 149 -13.96 4.42 -7.25
N VAL A 150 -13.53 3.69 -8.29
CA VAL A 150 -13.67 4.12 -9.69
C VAL A 150 -15.13 4.07 -10.14
N ALA A 151 -15.87 3.04 -9.72
CA ALA A 151 -17.31 2.93 -9.95
C ALA A 151 -18.04 4.14 -9.37
N VAL A 152 -17.78 4.46 -8.10
CA VAL A 152 -18.37 5.62 -7.42
C VAL A 152 -18.00 6.93 -8.13
N ALA A 153 -16.74 7.12 -8.50
CA ALA A 153 -16.31 8.33 -9.19
C ALA A 153 -16.94 8.50 -10.58
N ASN A 154 -17.13 7.42 -11.32
CA ASN A 154 -17.87 7.44 -12.58
C ASN A 154 -19.36 7.74 -12.35
N HIS A 155 -19.94 7.21 -11.27
CA HIS A 155 -21.32 7.52 -10.90
C HIS A 155 -21.51 9.01 -10.61
N LEU A 156 -20.55 9.65 -9.93
CA LEU A 156 -20.57 11.09 -9.68
C LEU A 156 -20.60 11.91 -10.98
N LEU A 157 -19.80 11.52 -11.97
CA LEU A 157 -19.85 12.16 -13.29
C LEU A 157 -21.22 11.98 -13.95
N ALA A 158 -21.78 10.77 -13.88
CA ALA A 158 -23.08 10.46 -14.46
C ALA A 158 -24.24 11.23 -13.80
N THR A 159 -24.11 11.57 -12.51
CA THR A 159 -25.09 12.40 -11.77
C THR A 159 -24.85 13.91 -11.94
N GLY A 160 -23.89 14.32 -12.76
CA GLY A 160 -23.68 15.71 -13.17
C GLY A 160 -22.61 16.46 -12.36
N VAL A 161 -21.86 15.78 -11.48
CA VAL A 161 -20.74 16.39 -10.76
C VAL A 161 -19.62 16.72 -11.76
N GLN A 162 -19.21 17.99 -11.81
CA GLN A 162 -18.17 18.45 -12.71
C GLN A 162 -16.79 18.24 -12.06
N LEU A 163 -16.03 17.27 -12.57
CA LEU A 163 -14.65 17.00 -12.15
C LEU A 163 -13.70 17.20 -13.33
N PRO A 164 -13.00 18.36 -13.41
CA PRO A 164 -12.04 18.63 -14.48
C PRO A 164 -10.90 17.61 -14.50
N VAL A 165 -10.32 17.38 -15.69
CA VAL A 165 -9.09 16.59 -15.79
C VAL A 165 -7.99 17.22 -14.94
N GLY A 166 -7.33 16.40 -14.11
CA GLY A 166 -6.35 16.81 -13.12
C GLY A 166 -6.90 16.96 -11.71
N SER A 167 -8.23 16.99 -11.50
CA SER A 167 -8.82 17.08 -10.17
C SER A 167 -8.57 15.83 -9.33
N TYR A 168 -8.37 16.00 -8.03
CA TYR A 168 -8.27 14.91 -7.07
C TYR A 168 -9.58 14.77 -6.30
N VAL A 169 -10.07 13.55 -6.12
CA VAL A 169 -11.24 13.26 -5.31
C VAL A 169 -10.93 12.13 -4.35
N VAL A 170 -11.55 12.15 -3.17
CA VAL A 170 -11.43 11.09 -2.18
C VAL A 170 -12.75 10.34 -2.13
N VAL A 171 -12.70 9.01 -2.23
CA VAL A 171 -13.84 8.13 -1.99
C VAL A 171 -13.58 7.38 -0.70
N CYS A 172 -14.44 7.61 0.28
CA CYS A 172 -14.43 6.98 1.59
C CYS A 172 -15.60 5.98 1.68
N ASP A 173 -15.32 4.70 1.52
CA ASP A 173 -16.29 3.63 1.71
C ASP A 173 -16.29 3.17 3.17
N VAL A 174 -17.38 3.44 3.88
CA VAL A 174 -17.59 3.13 5.29
C VAL A 174 -18.67 2.06 5.45
N GLY A 175 -18.33 0.83 5.04
CA GLY A 175 -19.15 -0.37 5.23
C GLY A 175 -18.91 -1.07 6.57
N ALA A 176 -18.65 -2.38 6.53
CA ALA A 176 -18.33 -3.18 7.72
C ALA A 176 -16.97 -2.79 8.34
N GLY A 177 -16.03 -2.37 7.50
CA GLY A 177 -14.82 -1.61 7.82
C GLY A 177 -14.77 -0.37 6.92
N ALA A 178 -13.66 0.35 6.94
CA ALA A 178 -13.45 1.50 6.05
C ALA A 178 -12.38 1.22 4.99
N GLU A 179 -12.62 1.70 3.78
CA GLU A 179 -11.62 1.80 2.71
C GLU A 179 -11.65 3.23 2.17
N VAL A 180 -10.51 3.91 2.15
CA VAL A 180 -10.35 5.25 1.60
C VAL A 180 -9.42 5.19 0.41
N SER A 181 -9.90 5.68 -0.74
CA SER A 181 -9.12 5.79 -1.96
C SER A 181 -9.05 7.23 -2.46
N VAL A 182 -7.85 7.66 -2.83
CA VAL A 182 -7.62 8.95 -3.48
C VAL A 182 -7.50 8.71 -4.98
N LEU A 183 -8.32 9.41 -5.75
CA LEU A 183 -8.42 9.27 -7.20
C LEU A 183 -7.99 10.56 -7.88
N ARG A 184 -7.32 10.44 -9.02
CA ARG A 184 -7.07 11.54 -9.95
C ARG A 184 -7.93 11.37 -11.19
N ARG A 185 -8.60 12.45 -11.62
CA ARG A 185 -9.29 12.48 -12.91
C ARG A 185 -8.26 12.61 -14.04
N GLY A 186 -8.09 11.57 -14.83
CA GLY A 186 -7.34 11.58 -16.08
C GLY A 186 -8.22 11.90 -17.29
N PRO A 187 -7.62 12.04 -18.49
CA PRO A 187 -8.38 12.29 -19.73
C PRO A 187 -9.27 11.10 -20.13
N ALA A 188 -8.86 9.87 -19.80
CA ALA A 188 -9.56 8.65 -20.17
C ALA A 188 -10.37 7.99 -19.03
N GLY A 189 -10.25 8.47 -17.79
CA GLY A 189 -10.81 7.76 -16.63
C GLY A 189 -10.31 8.30 -15.30
N PHE A 190 -10.55 7.56 -14.22
CA PHE A 190 -9.96 7.83 -12.91
C PHE A 190 -8.78 6.90 -12.66
N GLU A 191 -7.72 7.45 -12.08
CA GLU A 191 -6.53 6.72 -11.63
C GLU A 191 -6.49 6.71 -10.10
N ILE A 192 -6.26 5.55 -9.49
CA ILE A 192 -6.10 5.43 -8.03
C ILE A 192 -4.66 5.77 -7.64
N LEU A 193 -4.48 6.80 -6.82
CA LEU A 193 -3.17 7.23 -6.32
C LEU A 193 -2.78 6.49 -5.03
N SER A 194 -3.74 6.33 -4.12
CA SER A 194 -3.58 5.62 -2.86
C SER A 194 -4.88 4.94 -2.46
N THR A 195 -4.76 3.83 -1.74
CA THR A 195 -5.87 3.14 -1.08
C THR A 195 -5.40 2.65 0.28
N LEU A 196 -6.09 3.04 1.33
CA LEU A 196 -5.89 2.53 2.68
C LEU A 196 -7.20 1.92 3.19
N ALA A 197 -7.10 0.84 3.96
CA ALA A 197 -8.26 0.17 4.53
C ALA A 197 -8.02 -0.17 5.99
N ASP A 198 -9.08 -0.04 6.79
CA ASP A 198 -9.09 -0.42 8.20
C ASP A 198 -10.33 -1.30 8.50
N PRO A 199 -10.12 -2.60 8.80
CA PRO A 199 -11.21 -3.55 9.00
C PRO A 199 -11.97 -3.36 10.31
N ILE A 200 -11.46 -2.54 11.24
CA ILE A 200 -12.11 -2.22 12.51
C ILE A 200 -12.60 -0.76 12.57
N ALA A 201 -12.53 -0.03 11.45
CA ALA A 201 -13.11 1.31 11.32
C ALA A 201 -14.42 1.26 10.52
N GLY A 202 -15.43 0.55 10.99
CA GLY A 202 -16.72 0.50 10.29
C GLY A 202 -17.86 -0.06 11.13
N GLY A 203 -18.97 -0.37 10.46
CA GLY A 203 -20.22 -0.75 11.12
C GLY A 203 -20.11 -1.98 12.02
N SER A 204 -19.18 -2.91 11.76
CA SER A 204 -18.97 -4.06 12.63
C SER A 204 -18.37 -3.69 13.98
N ALA A 205 -17.48 -2.70 14.02
CA ALA A 205 -16.92 -2.22 15.29
C ALA A 205 -17.98 -1.46 16.12
N VAL A 206 -18.92 -0.78 15.45
CA VAL A 206 -20.08 -0.17 16.12
C VAL A 206 -21.01 -1.24 16.70
N ASP A 207 -21.26 -2.31 15.94
CA ASP A 207 -22.04 -3.46 16.43
C ASP A 207 -21.39 -4.05 17.69
N ASP A 208 -20.09 -4.33 17.64
CA ASP A 208 -19.32 -4.88 18.76
C ASP A 208 -19.33 -3.95 19.98
N ALA A 209 -19.16 -2.64 19.77
CA ALA A 209 -19.18 -1.64 20.84
C ALA A 209 -20.56 -1.52 21.50
N LEU A 210 -21.65 -1.55 20.71
CA LEU A 210 -23.01 -1.58 21.24
C LEU A 210 -23.28 -2.88 21.99
N THR A 211 -22.90 -4.04 21.45
CA THR A 211 -23.03 -5.32 22.15
C THR A 211 -22.30 -5.28 23.49
N SER A 212 -21.05 -4.80 23.51
CA SER A 212 -20.27 -4.66 24.74
C SER A 212 -20.93 -3.70 25.75
N ALA A 213 -21.52 -2.60 25.29
CA ALA A 213 -22.21 -1.65 26.17
C ALA A 213 -23.46 -2.28 26.81
N LEU A 214 -24.18 -3.12 26.07
CA LEU A 214 -25.40 -3.77 26.55
C LEU A 214 -25.13 -4.95 27.49
N THR A 215 -24.00 -5.64 27.33
CA THR A 215 -23.62 -6.77 28.19
C THR A 215 -22.68 -6.39 29.34
N GLY A 216 -22.30 -5.11 29.46
CA GLY A 216 -21.35 -4.64 30.48
C GLY A 216 -19.91 -5.10 30.26
N GLY A 217 -19.53 -5.41 29.01
CA GLY A 217 -18.19 -5.89 28.64
C GLY A 217 -17.98 -7.40 28.77
N ASP A 218 -18.90 -8.12 29.43
CA ASP A 218 -18.86 -9.58 29.54
C ASP A 218 -19.56 -10.23 28.33
N VAL A 219 -18.84 -10.34 27.21
CA VAL A 219 -19.29 -11.16 26.06
C VAL A 219 -18.70 -12.58 26.13
N SER A 220 -17.77 -12.82 27.05
CA SER A 220 -16.90 -14.01 27.10
C SER A 220 -17.18 -14.97 28.26
N GLY A 221 -18.07 -14.63 29.20
CA GLY A 221 -18.21 -15.38 30.46
C GLY A 221 -19.51 -16.18 30.67
N SER A 222 -20.67 -15.73 30.16
CA SER A 222 -21.98 -16.26 30.59
C SER A 222 -22.97 -16.62 29.49
N VAL A 223 -22.69 -16.30 28.22
CA VAL A 223 -23.65 -16.39 27.11
C VAL A 223 -23.23 -17.49 26.13
N SER A 224 -24.15 -18.38 25.74
CA SER A 224 -23.87 -19.38 24.70
C SER A 224 -23.49 -18.72 23.37
N ASP A 225 -22.64 -19.33 22.56
CA ASP A 225 -22.24 -18.77 21.26
C ASP A 225 -23.46 -18.49 20.34
N GLY A 226 -24.52 -19.31 20.44
CA GLY A 226 -25.79 -19.08 19.73
C GLY A 226 -26.53 -17.83 20.21
N SER A 227 -26.63 -17.66 21.53
CA SER A 227 -27.19 -16.47 22.17
C SER A 227 -26.41 -15.20 21.80
N ARG A 228 -25.08 -15.29 21.63
CA ARG A 228 -24.25 -14.19 21.15
C ARG A 228 -24.62 -13.77 19.72
N TRP A 229 -24.83 -14.71 18.80
CA TRP A 229 -25.26 -14.37 17.43
C TRP A 229 -26.66 -13.79 17.37
N ALA A 230 -27.59 -14.26 18.22
CA ALA A 230 -28.93 -13.68 18.33
C ALA A 230 -28.89 -12.23 18.83
N LEU A 231 -28.03 -11.95 19.82
CA LEU A 231 -27.82 -10.60 20.33
C LEU A 231 -27.20 -9.69 19.27
N LEU A 232 -26.14 -10.14 18.58
CA LEU A 232 -25.52 -9.38 17.49
C LEU A 232 -26.52 -9.11 16.35
N ALA A 233 -27.35 -10.11 16.03
CA ALA A 233 -28.61 -10.03 15.30
C ALA A 233 -29.41 -8.76 15.59
N SER A 234 -29.83 -8.70 16.85
CA SER A 234 -30.72 -7.67 17.39
C SER A 234 -30.05 -6.30 17.48
N VAL A 235 -28.76 -6.25 17.83
CA VAL A 235 -27.96 -5.01 17.86
C VAL A 235 -27.83 -4.40 16.47
N ARG A 236 -27.53 -5.22 15.45
CA ARG A 236 -27.46 -4.76 14.05
C ARG A 236 -28.78 -4.18 13.58
N ALA A 237 -29.88 -4.87 13.87
CA ALA A 237 -31.23 -4.41 13.54
C ALA A 237 -31.56 -3.09 14.25
N ALA A 238 -31.22 -2.97 15.54
CA ALA A 238 -31.43 -1.74 16.29
C ALA A 238 -30.59 -0.58 15.77
N LYS A 239 -29.32 -0.81 15.43
CA LYS A 239 -28.44 0.20 14.81
C LYS A 239 -29.06 0.79 13.54
N HIS A 240 -29.59 -0.07 12.65
CA HIS A 240 -30.26 0.40 11.45
C HIS A 240 -31.58 1.12 11.75
N ALA A 241 -32.41 0.56 12.65
CA ALA A 241 -33.68 1.17 13.02
C ALA A 241 -33.53 2.55 13.69
N LEU A 242 -32.43 2.77 14.41
CA LEU A 242 -32.08 4.06 15.03
C LEU A 242 -31.79 5.18 14.02
N ALA A 243 -31.62 4.86 12.73
CA ALA A 243 -31.56 5.88 11.68
C ALA A 243 -32.92 6.59 11.46
N GLU A 244 -34.03 5.88 11.74
CA GLU A 244 -35.40 6.39 11.54
C GLU A 244 -36.16 6.59 12.86
N HIS A 245 -35.69 5.96 13.95
CA HIS A 245 -36.36 5.95 15.25
C HIS A 245 -35.44 6.49 16.34
N PRO A 246 -35.93 7.26 17.32
CA PRO A 246 -35.09 7.83 18.39
C PRO A 246 -34.59 6.77 19.39
N ALA A 247 -35.32 5.66 19.53
CA ALA A 247 -35.01 4.58 20.44
C ALA A 247 -35.64 3.26 19.95
N VAL A 248 -34.97 2.13 20.25
CA VAL A 248 -35.37 0.78 19.86
C VAL A 248 -35.14 -0.17 21.02
N THR A 249 -36.08 -1.06 21.28
CA THR A 249 -35.96 -2.10 22.31
C THR A 249 -35.21 -3.30 21.75
N VAL A 250 -34.10 -3.68 22.39
CA VAL A 250 -33.27 -4.84 22.04
C VAL A 250 -33.46 -5.94 23.08
N PRO A 251 -33.93 -7.13 22.68
CA PRO A 251 -34.00 -8.27 23.58
C PRO A 251 -32.59 -8.75 23.93
N LEU A 252 -32.35 -8.99 25.23
CA LEU A 252 -31.13 -9.65 25.69
C LEU A 252 -31.40 -11.16 25.88
N PRO A 253 -30.43 -12.04 25.58
CA PRO A 253 -30.64 -13.49 25.69
C PRO A 253 -31.05 -13.97 27.08
N ASP A 254 -30.44 -13.40 28.13
CA ASP A 254 -30.57 -13.86 29.52
C ASP A 254 -31.02 -12.74 30.47
N GLY A 255 -31.71 -11.71 29.95
CA GLY A 255 -32.08 -10.52 30.73
C GLY A 255 -33.27 -9.74 30.17
N PRO A 256 -33.73 -8.70 30.89
CA PRO A 256 -34.77 -7.83 30.38
C PRO A 256 -34.31 -7.12 29.11
N ALA A 257 -35.25 -6.86 28.20
CA ALA A 257 -34.95 -6.08 27.01
C ALA A 257 -34.47 -4.67 27.39
N VAL A 258 -33.46 -4.16 26.68
CA VAL A 258 -32.86 -2.86 26.93
C VAL A 258 -33.23 -1.89 25.82
N VAL A 259 -33.52 -0.64 26.18
CA VAL A 259 -33.78 0.43 25.21
C VAL A 259 -32.45 1.01 24.76
N VAL A 260 -32.12 0.84 23.48
CA VAL A 260 -30.99 1.49 22.81
C VAL A 260 -31.49 2.79 22.19
N ASN A 261 -30.74 3.88 22.35
CA ASN A 261 -31.12 5.19 21.82
C ASN A 261 -29.97 5.81 20.98
N GLY A 262 -30.27 6.94 20.34
CA GLY A 262 -29.29 7.68 19.54
C GLY A 262 -28.02 8.06 20.30
N THR A 263 -28.11 8.37 21.61
CA THR A 263 -26.95 8.72 22.43
C THR A 263 -25.98 7.53 22.60
N MET A 264 -26.51 6.33 22.85
CA MET A 264 -25.70 5.11 22.92
C MET A 264 -25.04 4.81 21.57
N LEU A 265 -25.77 4.97 20.47
CA LEU A 265 -25.24 4.79 19.12
C LEU A 265 -24.12 5.80 18.82
N GLU A 266 -24.30 7.06 19.20
CA GLU A 266 -23.30 8.10 19.01
C GLU A 266 -22.02 7.79 19.81
N GLN A 267 -22.14 7.36 21.07
CA GLN A 267 -21.02 6.95 21.90
C GLN A 267 -20.25 5.77 21.29
N ALA A 268 -20.96 4.76 20.78
CA ALA A 268 -20.35 3.62 20.11
C ALA A 268 -19.70 3.98 18.77
N THR A 269 -20.27 4.96 18.05
CA THR A 269 -19.79 5.34 16.71
C THR A 269 -18.60 6.30 16.77
N ARG A 270 -18.53 7.19 17.75
CA ARG A 270 -17.50 8.23 17.85
C ARG A 270 -16.05 7.73 17.65
N PRO A 271 -15.56 6.70 18.36
CA PRO A 271 -14.18 6.22 18.15
C PRO A 271 -13.97 5.63 16.76
N VAL A 272 -15.01 5.04 16.16
CA VAL A 272 -14.96 4.51 14.79
C VAL A 272 -14.88 5.66 13.78
N ALA A 273 -15.67 6.72 13.98
CA ALA A 273 -15.69 7.91 13.12
C ALA A 273 -14.35 8.67 13.15
N GLU A 274 -13.75 8.85 14.33
CA GLU A 274 -12.42 9.46 14.47
C GLU A 274 -11.35 8.66 13.71
N ARG A 275 -11.44 7.33 13.76
CA ARG A 275 -10.54 6.44 13.04
C ARG A 275 -10.70 6.51 11.53
N ILE A 276 -11.95 6.65 11.04
CA ILE A 276 -12.25 6.90 9.62
C ILE A 276 -11.62 8.23 9.17
N ALA A 277 -11.74 9.29 9.97
CA ALA A 277 -11.13 10.59 9.66
C ALA A 277 -9.60 10.51 9.60
N HIS A 278 -8.97 9.83 10.57
CA HIS A 278 -7.53 9.60 10.55
C HIS A 278 -7.07 8.81 9.31
N LEU A 279 -7.77 7.71 8.99
CA LEU A 279 -7.49 6.91 7.79
C LEU A 279 -7.60 7.76 6.52
N THR A 280 -8.53 8.70 6.49
CA THR A 280 -8.72 9.62 5.36
C THR A 280 -7.56 10.59 5.21
N VAL A 281 -7.08 11.18 6.31
CA VAL A 281 -5.88 12.03 6.31
C VAL A 281 -4.65 11.24 5.86
N GLU A 282 -4.47 10.03 6.36
CA GLU A 282 -3.37 9.15 5.94
C GLU A 282 -3.44 8.79 4.46
N ALA A 283 -4.65 8.56 3.91
CA ALA A 283 -4.82 8.23 2.49
C ALA A 283 -4.46 9.41 1.59
N ILE A 284 -4.91 10.62 1.94
CA ILE A 284 -4.55 11.88 1.26
C ILE A 284 -3.03 12.09 1.31
N ALA A 285 -2.42 11.93 2.48
CA ALA A 285 -0.98 12.05 2.64
C ALA A 285 -0.21 10.96 1.87
N ALA A 286 -0.72 9.74 1.77
CA ALA A 286 -0.12 8.65 1.00
C ALA A 286 -0.21 8.86 -0.52
N ALA A 287 -1.13 9.71 -0.99
CA ALA A 287 -1.17 10.22 -2.35
C ALA A 287 -0.30 11.49 -2.53
N ASP A 288 0.38 11.92 -1.46
CA ASP A 288 1.22 13.10 -1.39
C ASP A 288 0.51 14.40 -1.79
N LEU A 289 -0.73 14.48 -1.33
CA LEU A 289 -1.59 15.66 -1.42
C LEU A 289 -1.80 16.26 -0.03
N GLN A 290 -2.25 17.51 0.00
CA GLN A 290 -2.85 18.14 1.17
C GLN A 290 -4.38 18.09 1.06
N PRO A 291 -5.14 18.17 2.17
CA PRO A 291 -6.59 18.24 2.11
C PRO A 291 -7.12 19.36 1.20
N ALA A 292 -6.40 20.48 1.11
CA ALA A 292 -6.72 21.61 0.23
C ALA A 292 -6.60 21.31 -1.28
N ASP A 293 -5.87 20.25 -1.66
CA ASP A 293 -5.72 19.84 -3.06
C ASP A 293 -6.89 18.98 -3.56
N VAL A 294 -7.74 18.51 -2.64
CA VAL A 294 -8.85 17.61 -2.92
C VAL A 294 -10.08 18.43 -3.34
N ALA A 295 -10.59 18.16 -4.55
CA ALA A 295 -11.78 18.81 -5.10
C ALA A 295 -13.08 18.35 -4.42
N GLY A 296 -13.09 17.15 -3.83
CA GLY A 296 -14.24 16.64 -3.09
C GLY A 296 -13.93 15.36 -2.32
N LEU A 297 -14.54 15.24 -1.14
CA LEU A 297 -14.54 14.03 -0.32
C LEU A 297 -15.94 13.41 -0.39
N TYR A 298 -16.05 12.21 -0.93
CA TYR A 298 -17.31 11.51 -1.14
C TYR A 298 -17.39 10.29 -0.24
N VAL A 299 -18.48 10.17 0.51
CA VAL A 299 -18.66 9.09 1.49
C VAL A 299 -19.75 8.14 1.00
N VAL A 300 -19.43 6.85 0.98
CA VAL A 300 -20.31 5.74 0.54
C VAL A 300 -20.32 4.62 1.58
N GLY A 301 -21.17 3.61 1.39
CA GLY A 301 -21.32 2.50 2.32
C GLY A 301 -22.38 2.73 3.40
N GLY A 302 -22.64 1.70 4.20
CA GLY A 302 -23.77 1.66 5.13
C GLY A 302 -23.70 2.65 6.29
N MET A 303 -22.50 3.13 6.65
CA MET A 303 -22.30 4.14 7.70
C MET A 303 -22.20 5.57 7.16
N ALA A 304 -22.33 5.78 5.85
CA ALA A 304 -22.05 7.08 5.23
C ALA A 304 -22.96 8.21 5.73
N ALA A 305 -24.23 7.88 5.98
CA ALA A 305 -25.23 8.84 6.49
C ALA A 305 -25.18 9.00 8.01
N THR A 306 -24.18 8.43 8.71
CA THR A 306 -24.10 8.54 10.16
C THR A 306 -23.51 9.90 10.58
N PRO A 307 -24.22 10.73 11.36
CA PRO A 307 -23.78 12.10 11.67
C PRO A 307 -22.40 12.21 12.32
N ALA A 308 -22.02 11.22 13.14
CA ALA A 308 -20.70 11.18 13.76
C ALA A 308 -19.56 11.04 12.73
N VAL A 309 -19.78 10.31 11.63
CA VAL A 309 -18.79 10.14 10.54
C VAL A 309 -18.62 11.45 9.79
N GLU A 310 -19.73 12.10 9.42
CA GLU A 310 -19.72 13.42 8.76
C GLU A 310 -18.98 14.47 9.60
N LYS A 311 -19.30 14.54 10.90
CA LYS A 311 -18.65 15.46 11.83
C LYS A 311 -17.15 15.18 11.95
N ALA A 312 -16.76 13.93 12.18
CA ALA A 312 -15.35 13.55 12.33
C ALA A 312 -14.54 13.83 11.05
N LEU A 313 -15.11 13.59 9.86
CA LEU A 313 -14.46 13.92 8.59
C LEU A 313 -14.32 15.44 8.40
N THR A 314 -15.37 16.21 8.70
CA THR A 314 -15.34 17.67 8.60
C THR A 314 -14.28 18.28 9.53
N GLU A 315 -14.25 17.84 10.79
CA GLU A 315 -13.32 18.35 11.81
C GLU A 315 -11.89 17.83 11.61
N GLY A 316 -11.73 16.54 11.26
CA GLY A 316 -10.44 15.87 11.19
C GLY A 316 -9.70 16.03 9.86
N VAL A 317 -10.43 16.09 8.73
CA VAL A 317 -9.83 16.23 7.39
C VAL A 317 -9.81 17.69 6.94
N GLY A 318 -10.76 18.51 7.41
CA GLY A 318 -10.91 19.90 6.98
C GLY A 318 -11.56 20.06 5.60
N VAL A 319 -12.12 18.99 5.04
CA VAL A 319 -12.89 18.97 3.79
C VAL A 319 -14.30 18.47 4.12
N ALA A 320 -15.32 19.23 3.73
CA ALA A 320 -16.70 18.83 3.95
C ALA A 320 -17.01 17.55 3.14
N PRO A 321 -17.41 16.44 3.80
CA PRO A 321 -17.79 15.22 3.10
C PRO A 321 -19.13 15.40 2.39
N THR A 322 -19.27 14.76 1.23
CA THR A 322 -20.51 14.69 0.46
C THR A 322 -21.02 13.25 0.49
N VAL A 323 -22.19 13.04 1.08
CA VAL A 323 -22.88 11.74 1.09
C VAL A 323 -23.72 11.63 -0.18
N LEU A 324 -23.59 10.52 -0.91
CA LEU A 324 -24.41 10.28 -2.12
C LEU A 324 -25.87 9.94 -1.76
N PRO A 325 -26.85 10.20 -2.66
CA PRO A 325 -28.28 9.94 -2.41
C PRO A 325 -28.66 8.48 -2.07
N ASP A 326 -27.81 7.50 -2.43
CA ASP A 326 -27.95 6.09 -2.05
C ASP A 326 -26.56 5.50 -1.76
N PRO A 327 -25.96 5.78 -0.59
CA PRO A 327 -24.54 5.52 -0.36
C PRO A 327 -24.20 4.03 -0.36
N ALA A 328 -25.14 3.16 0.03
CA ALA A 328 -24.97 1.71 0.03
C ALA A 328 -25.05 1.07 -1.38
N LEU A 329 -25.62 1.78 -2.36
CA LEU A 329 -25.76 1.30 -3.74
C LEU A 329 -24.79 1.99 -4.71
N ALA A 330 -24.11 3.05 -4.27
CA ALA A 330 -23.28 3.91 -5.12
C ALA A 330 -22.25 3.13 -5.96
N ALA A 331 -21.58 2.13 -5.36
CA ALA A 331 -20.60 1.32 -6.07
C ALA A 331 -21.25 0.39 -7.11
N ALA A 332 -22.33 -0.31 -6.74
CA ALA A 332 -23.08 -1.17 -7.67
C ALA A 332 -23.70 -0.36 -8.82
N ARG A 333 -24.27 0.81 -8.52
CA ARG A 333 -24.83 1.73 -9.51
C ARG A 333 -23.76 2.30 -10.44
N GLY A 334 -22.63 2.74 -9.89
CA GLY A 334 -21.50 3.17 -10.69
C GLY A 334 -20.92 2.08 -11.59
N ALA A 335 -20.88 0.84 -11.09
CA ALA A 335 -20.50 -0.31 -11.90
C ALA A 335 -21.54 -0.57 -12.99
N ALA A 336 -22.84 -0.38 -12.74
CA ALA A 336 -23.88 -0.46 -13.76
C ALA A 336 -23.77 0.66 -14.80
N ASP A 337 -23.41 1.87 -14.42
CA ASP A 337 -23.28 3.03 -15.31
C ASP A 337 -22.02 2.98 -16.20
N ALA A 338 -20.99 2.22 -15.81
CA ALA A 338 -19.74 2.16 -16.56
C ALA A 338 -19.97 1.79 -18.06
N GLY A 339 -19.35 2.52 -18.98
CA GLY A 339 -19.46 2.25 -20.42
C GLY A 339 -18.74 0.95 -20.84
N ALA A 340 -19.07 0.44 -22.04
CA ALA A 340 -18.29 -0.65 -22.65
C ALA A 340 -16.87 -0.20 -23.03
N ALA A 341 -16.69 1.09 -23.36
CA ALA A 341 -15.43 1.70 -23.75
C ALA A 341 -14.52 2.10 -22.57
N SER A 342 -15.01 2.07 -21.33
CA SER A 342 -14.29 2.63 -20.19
C SER A 342 -13.47 1.61 -19.37
N ILE A 343 -13.47 0.31 -19.71
CA ILE A 343 -12.83 -0.72 -18.84
C ILE A 343 -12.03 -1.81 -19.61
N GLU A 344 -11.86 -1.70 -20.93
CA GLU A 344 -10.77 -2.41 -21.63
C GLU A 344 -9.68 -1.43 -22.05
N SER A 345 -9.19 -0.69 -21.07
CA SER A 345 -7.75 -0.67 -20.97
C SER A 345 -7.44 -1.90 -20.13
N GLU A 346 -6.66 -2.84 -20.64
CA GLU A 346 -5.68 -3.51 -19.79
C GLU A 346 -4.82 -2.40 -19.18
N THR A 347 -5.38 -1.66 -18.22
CA THR A 347 -4.65 -0.67 -17.46
C THR A 347 -3.81 -1.50 -16.54
N GLU A 348 -2.67 -1.92 -17.07
CA GLU A 348 -1.51 -2.24 -16.27
C GLU A 348 -1.45 -1.24 -15.14
N ALA A 349 -1.40 -1.77 -13.92
CA ALA A 349 -1.35 -1.01 -12.69
C ALA A 349 -0.33 0.13 -12.88
N VAL A 350 -0.85 1.33 -13.15
CA VAL A 350 -0.03 2.52 -13.26
C VAL A 350 0.56 2.69 -11.87
N GLU A 351 1.88 2.62 -11.83
CA GLU A 351 2.66 2.73 -10.63
C GLU A 351 2.29 4.05 -9.94
N SER A 352 1.66 3.97 -8.76
CA SER A 352 1.41 5.12 -7.88
C SER A 352 2.63 6.03 -7.91
N PRO A 353 2.52 7.25 -8.49
CA PRO A 353 3.66 8.12 -8.62
C PRO A 353 4.03 8.58 -7.22
N VAL A 354 5.10 8.00 -6.64
CA VAL A 354 5.79 8.63 -5.51
C VAL A 354 6.04 10.08 -5.92
N PRO A 355 5.69 11.06 -5.08
CA PRO A 355 5.67 12.47 -5.42
C PRO A 355 7.01 12.89 -5.99
N PRO A 356 6.98 13.81 -6.96
CA PRO A 356 8.18 14.24 -7.67
C PRO A 356 9.27 14.70 -6.70
N VAL A 357 8.89 15.33 -5.57
CA VAL A 357 9.84 15.81 -4.56
C VAL A 357 10.56 14.66 -3.86
N ARG A 358 9.87 13.61 -3.42
CA ARG A 358 10.51 12.50 -2.69
C ARG A 358 11.39 11.67 -3.62
N ARG A 359 10.96 11.46 -4.88
CA ARG A 359 11.80 10.85 -5.93
C ARG A 359 13.03 11.70 -6.23
N ALA A 360 12.84 13.02 -6.40
CA ALA A 360 13.95 13.94 -6.63
C ALA A 360 14.95 13.93 -5.46
N VAL A 361 14.49 13.92 -4.21
CA VAL A 361 15.36 13.83 -3.02
C VAL A 361 16.11 12.49 -2.97
N ALA A 362 15.43 11.38 -3.29
CA ALA A 362 16.06 10.05 -3.31
C ALA A 362 17.15 9.90 -4.39
N ILE A 363 17.07 10.68 -5.48
CA ILE A 363 18.08 10.69 -6.56
C ILE A 363 19.17 11.73 -6.27
N ALA A 364 18.78 12.95 -5.88
CA ALA A 364 19.66 14.09 -5.72
C ALA A 364 20.61 13.91 -4.53
N VAL A 365 20.13 13.42 -3.39
CA VAL A 365 20.96 13.29 -2.17
C VAL A 365 22.15 12.34 -2.40
N PRO A 366 21.97 11.10 -2.90
CA PRO A 366 23.10 10.24 -3.26
C PRO A 366 23.94 10.80 -4.40
N GLY A 367 23.33 11.47 -5.39
CA GLY A 367 24.07 12.09 -6.50
C GLY A 367 25.04 13.18 -6.04
N PHE A 368 24.57 14.12 -5.23
CA PHE A 368 25.42 15.19 -4.68
C PHE A 368 26.44 14.65 -3.66
N ALA A 369 26.06 13.66 -2.83
CA ALA A 369 27.00 12.99 -1.94
C ALA A 369 28.13 12.30 -2.72
N SER A 370 27.80 11.61 -3.82
CA SER A 370 28.77 10.97 -4.71
C SER A 370 29.76 11.99 -5.30
N LEU A 371 29.25 13.08 -5.89
CA LEU A 371 30.07 14.12 -6.48
C LEU A 371 30.94 14.82 -5.43
N GLY A 372 30.40 15.08 -4.24
CA GLY A 372 31.15 15.68 -3.14
C GLY A 372 32.34 14.83 -2.70
N LEU A 373 32.12 13.52 -2.49
CA LEU A 373 33.19 12.60 -2.09
C LEU A 373 34.23 12.38 -3.20
N VAL A 374 33.84 12.26 -4.48
CA VAL A 374 34.83 12.18 -5.56
C VAL A 374 35.63 13.48 -5.67
N ALA A 375 34.98 14.63 -5.59
CA ALA A 375 35.68 15.91 -5.65
C ALA A 375 36.68 16.04 -4.49
N GLN A 376 36.27 15.70 -3.26
CA GLN A 376 37.16 15.73 -2.11
C GLN A 376 38.32 14.74 -2.26
N PHE A 377 38.05 13.50 -2.71
CA PHE A 377 39.07 12.50 -2.98
C PHE A 377 40.14 12.99 -3.98
N LEU A 378 39.73 13.68 -5.05
CA LEU A 378 40.63 14.21 -6.08
C LEU A 378 41.40 15.45 -5.61
N LEU A 379 40.79 16.31 -4.79
CA LEU A 379 41.38 17.60 -4.40
C LEU A 379 42.27 17.51 -3.16
N THR A 380 42.06 16.50 -2.31
CA THR A 380 42.81 16.32 -1.05
C THR A 380 43.88 15.21 -1.01
N PRO A 381 44.40 14.63 -2.12
CA PRO A 381 45.47 13.64 -2.04
C PRO A 381 46.69 14.15 -1.28
N GLU A 382 47.23 13.33 -0.39
CA GLU A 382 48.49 13.63 0.28
C GLU A 382 49.65 13.05 -0.55
N TRP A 383 50.50 13.92 -1.04
CA TRP A 383 51.62 13.54 -1.90
C TRP A 383 52.88 13.26 -1.08
N ASN A 384 53.45 12.07 -1.25
CA ASN A 384 54.69 11.64 -0.63
C ASN A 384 55.76 11.29 -1.67
N GLY A 385 57.03 11.37 -1.26
CA GLY A 385 58.20 11.04 -2.09
C GLY A 385 59.02 12.25 -2.55
N GLY A 386 60.16 11.97 -3.19
CA GLY A 386 61.09 12.98 -3.73
C GLY A 386 60.88 13.24 -5.22
N PHE A 387 61.68 14.13 -5.82
CA PHE A 387 61.54 14.60 -7.22
C PHE A 387 61.41 13.48 -8.28
N LEU A 388 61.98 12.29 -8.05
CA LEU A 388 62.01 11.19 -9.02
C LEU A 388 60.94 10.11 -8.79
N HIS A 389 60.38 9.99 -7.58
CA HIS A 389 59.39 8.96 -7.22
C HIS A 389 58.36 9.59 -6.28
N ARG A 390 57.28 10.13 -6.86
CA ARG A 390 56.17 10.75 -6.14
C ARG A 390 54.95 9.84 -6.19
N TRP A 391 54.33 9.55 -5.05
CA TRP A 391 53.10 8.79 -4.97
C TRP A 391 52.08 9.48 -4.07
N ALA A 392 50.79 9.28 -4.35
CA ALA A 392 49.71 9.82 -3.56
C ALA A 392 49.21 8.78 -2.54
N LEU A 393 49.05 9.19 -1.29
CA LEU A 393 48.28 8.44 -0.30
C LEU A 393 46.80 8.79 -0.48
N LEU A 394 46.02 7.78 -0.84
CA LEU A 394 44.62 7.92 -1.23
C LEU A 394 43.71 7.24 -0.22
N ASN A 395 42.56 7.86 0.04
CA ASN A 395 41.49 7.24 0.81
C ASN A 395 40.60 6.43 -0.11
N TRP A 396 40.95 5.16 -0.27
CA TRP A 396 40.21 4.25 -1.12
C TRP A 396 38.76 4.00 -0.65
N GLY A 397 38.47 4.18 0.64
CA GLY A 397 37.12 4.07 1.19
C GLY A 397 36.19 5.17 0.70
N GLU A 398 36.71 6.39 0.54
CA GLU A 398 35.97 7.53 0.01
C GLU A 398 35.60 7.33 -1.46
N LEU A 399 36.57 6.89 -2.29
CA LEU A 399 36.33 6.55 -3.69
C LEU A 399 35.29 5.42 -3.83
N ALA A 400 35.38 4.39 -2.98
CA ALA A 400 34.42 3.30 -2.94
C ALA A 400 33.01 3.78 -2.60
N MET A 401 32.86 4.61 -1.57
CA MET A 401 31.55 5.16 -1.18
C MET A 401 30.98 6.08 -2.24
N ALA A 402 31.82 6.86 -2.91
CA ALA A 402 31.39 7.73 -3.99
C ALA A 402 30.82 6.92 -5.18
N ALA A 403 31.44 5.79 -5.52
CA ALA A 403 30.92 4.85 -6.53
C ALA A 403 29.60 4.19 -6.08
N VAL A 404 29.49 3.79 -4.81
CA VAL A 404 28.24 3.25 -4.23
C VAL A 404 27.11 4.26 -4.30
N PHE A 405 27.35 5.53 -3.95
CA PHE A 405 26.35 6.59 -4.03
C PHE A 405 25.95 6.93 -5.46
N ALA A 406 26.89 6.89 -6.42
CA ALA A 406 26.57 7.04 -7.84
C ALA A 406 25.61 5.94 -8.31
N LEU A 407 25.87 4.69 -7.91
CA LEU A 407 24.97 3.57 -8.24
C LEU A 407 23.59 3.73 -7.56
N ILE A 408 23.53 4.14 -6.30
CA ILE A 408 22.26 4.39 -5.61
C ILE A 408 21.47 5.50 -6.32
N ALA A 409 22.12 6.61 -6.70
CA ALA A 409 21.48 7.69 -7.44
C ALA A 409 20.93 7.21 -8.79
N ALA A 410 21.72 6.44 -9.53
CA ALA A 410 21.33 5.88 -10.81
C ALA A 410 20.13 4.92 -10.66
N LEU A 411 20.17 3.99 -9.71
CA LEU A 411 19.07 3.06 -9.42
C LEU A 411 17.80 3.79 -8.96
N GLY A 412 17.93 4.85 -8.15
CA GLY A 412 16.81 5.71 -7.77
C GLY A 412 16.15 6.41 -8.96
N ALA A 413 16.91 6.68 -10.03
CA ALA A 413 16.41 7.22 -11.29
C ALA A 413 15.89 6.14 -12.26
N GLY A 414 15.96 4.85 -11.92
CA GLY A 414 15.64 3.74 -12.82
C GLY A 414 14.22 3.78 -13.40
N THR A 415 13.23 4.20 -12.61
CA THR A 415 11.84 4.34 -13.09
C THR A 415 11.64 5.54 -14.02
N VAL A 416 12.41 6.62 -13.83
CA VAL A 416 12.41 7.80 -14.73
C VAL A 416 13.11 7.47 -16.05
N ILE A 417 14.20 6.70 -15.98
CA ILE A 417 14.90 6.21 -17.16
C ILE A 417 14.02 5.22 -17.94
N ALA A 418 13.28 4.35 -17.24
CA ALA A 418 12.31 3.45 -17.87
C ALA A 418 11.24 4.21 -18.66
N SER A 419 10.62 5.23 -18.05
CA SER A 419 9.58 6.03 -18.71
C SER A 419 10.13 6.85 -19.88
N ALA A 420 11.33 7.40 -19.77
CA ALA A 420 11.99 8.12 -20.85
C ALA A 420 12.40 7.21 -22.03
N LEU A 421 12.80 5.96 -21.75
CA LEU A 421 13.11 4.95 -22.78
C LEU A 421 11.85 4.49 -23.49
N ALA A 422 10.77 4.22 -22.74
CA ALA A 422 9.47 3.84 -23.29
C ALA A 422 8.90 4.91 -24.23
N ALA A 423 9.11 6.20 -23.91
CA ALA A 423 8.68 7.31 -24.77
C ALA A 423 9.44 7.41 -26.11
N ARG A 424 10.58 6.73 -26.27
CA ARG A 424 11.43 6.79 -27.48
C ARG A 424 11.29 5.59 -28.41
N THR A 425 10.72 4.48 -27.94
CA THR A 425 10.50 3.28 -28.77
C THR A 425 9.21 3.46 -29.59
N SER A 426 9.34 3.58 -30.90
CA SER A 426 8.24 3.79 -31.87
C SER A 426 7.68 2.49 -32.48
N GLY A 427 7.86 1.35 -31.79
CA GLY A 427 7.38 0.01 -32.20
C GLY A 427 6.55 -0.67 -31.11
N GLU A 428 6.18 -1.94 -31.33
CA GLU A 428 5.29 -2.77 -30.47
C GLU A 428 5.41 -2.44 -28.97
N PRO A 429 4.28 -2.18 -28.27
CA PRO A 429 4.30 -1.77 -26.88
C PRO A 429 4.94 -2.86 -26.00
N MET A 430 6.12 -2.57 -25.46
CA MET A 430 6.73 -3.42 -24.43
C MET A 430 5.85 -3.46 -23.20
N SER A 431 5.63 -4.64 -22.61
CA SER A 431 4.93 -4.73 -21.31
C SER A 431 5.65 -3.88 -20.24
N PRO A 432 4.97 -3.06 -19.45
CA PRO A 432 5.46 -2.39 -18.24
C PRO A 432 6.36 -3.21 -17.33
N ALA A 433 6.13 -4.50 -17.19
CA ALA A 433 7.04 -5.42 -16.50
C ALA A 433 8.44 -5.45 -17.15
N ALA A 434 8.50 -5.53 -18.49
CA ALA A 434 9.72 -5.45 -19.27
C ALA A 434 10.29 -4.01 -19.30
N GLN A 435 9.46 -2.96 -19.28
CA GLN A 435 9.93 -1.57 -19.21
C GLN A 435 10.66 -1.28 -17.89
N VAL A 436 10.10 -1.71 -16.75
CA VAL A 436 10.74 -1.56 -15.44
C VAL A 436 12.03 -2.37 -15.36
N GLY A 437 12.02 -3.63 -15.83
CA GLY A 437 13.24 -4.45 -15.88
C GLY A 437 14.34 -3.79 -16.73
N THR A 438 13.98 -3.23 -17.87
CA THR A 438 14.91 -2.48 -18.75
C THR A 438 15.43 -1.22 -18.08
N GLY A 439 14.58 -0.47 -17.37
CA GLY A 439 14.99 0.71 -16.60
C GLY A 439 15.94 0.40 -15.45
N ILE A 440 15.73 -0.71 -14.73
CA ILE A 440 16.63 -1.18 -13.66
C ILE A 440 17.99 -1.58 -14.24
N LEU A 441 18.02 -2.28 -15.38
CA LEU A 441 19.29 -2.64 -16.04
C LEU A 441 20.01 -1.40 -16.59
N ALA A 442 19.29 -0.48 -17.22
CA ALA A 442 19.85 0.75 -17.77
C ALA A 442 20.43 1.64 -16.66
N SER A 443 19.74 1.78 -15.53
CA SER A 443 20.25 2.51 -14.36
C SER A 443 21.44 1.82 -13.70
N ALA A 444 21.42 0.50 -13.54
CA ALA A 444 22.56 -0.25 -13.03
C ALA A 444 23.79 -0.08 -13.94
N SER A 445 23.59 -0.16 -15.26
CA SER A 445 24.63 0.08 -16.26
C SER A 445 25.17 1.50 -16.20
N LEU A 446 24.29 2.50 -16.03
CA LEU A 446 24.70 3.90 -15.87
C LEU A 446 25.55 4.10 -14.61
N GLY A 447 25.14 3.51 -13.48
CA GLY A 447 25.90 3.56 -12.24
C GLY A 447 27.30 2.93 -12.37
N VAL A 448 27.40 1.78 -13.04
CA VAL A 448 28.69 1.12 -13.35
C VAL A 448 29.56 2.00 -14.25
N ALA A 449 28.97 2.63 -15.28
CA ALA A 449 29.70 3.52 -16.18
C ALA A 449 30.25 4.75 -15.44
N VAL A 450 29.46 5.36 -14.56
CA VAL A 450 29.91 6.49 -13.73
C VAL A 450 31.03 6.06 -12.77
N ALA A 451 30.91 4.89 -12.14
CA ALA A 451 31.96 4.35 -11.28
C ALA A 451 33.27 4.08 -12.05
N GLY A 452 33.18 3.53 -13.27
CA GLY A 452 34.33 3.36 -14.16
C GLY A 452 34.95 4.69 -14.58
N LEU A 453 34.13 5.71 -14.85
CA LEU A 453 34.60 7.06 -15.16
C LEU A 453 35.35 7.67 -13.97
N TYR A 454 34.85 7.52 -12.74
CA TYR A 454 35.58 7.96 -11.54
C TYR A 454 36.95 7.30 -11.42
N ALA A 455 37.07 6.02 -11.78
CA ALA A 455 38.36 5.34 -11.76
C ALA A 455 39.35 5.89 -12.79
N VAL A 456 38.89 6.11 -14.03
CA VAL A 456 39.71 6.65 -15.10
C VAL A 456 40.13 8.09 -14.80
N VAL A 457 39.18 8.94 -14.39
CA VAL A 457 39.46 10.34 -14.02
C VAL A 457 40.43 10.40 -12.85
N GLY A 458 40.23 9.59 -11.80
CA GLY A 458 41.14 9.52 -10.66
C GLY A 458 42.55 9.09 -11.05
N SER A 459 42.67 8.04 -11.87
CA SER A 459 43.95 7.57 -12.38
C SER A 459 44.69 8.62 -13.19
N VAL A 460 44.01 9.30 -14.12
CA VAL A 460 44.59 10.34 -14.97
C VAL A 460 44.97 11.57 -14.15
N TYR A 461 44.09 12.02 -13.25
CA TYR A 461 44.31 13.22 -12.44
C TYR A 461 45.45 13.03 -11.43
N ILE A 462 45.53 11.86 -10.80
CA ILE A 462 46.56 11.54 -9.79
C ILE A 462 47.85 11.01 -10.45
N GLY A 463 47.81 10.64 -11.74
CA GLY A 463 48.97 10.11 -12.46
C GLY A 463 49.44 8.75 -11.96
N GLN A 464 48.51 7.89 -11.56
CA GLN A 464 48.77 6.55 -11.00
C GLN A 464 48.07 5.47 -11.84
N GLU A 465 48.51 4.22 -11.73
CA GLU A 465 47.93 3.09 -12.47
C GLU A 465 46.41 2.99 -12.25
N VAL A 466 45.66 2.67 -13.30
CA VAL A 466 44.18 2.63 -13.26
C VAL A 466 43.63 1.43 -12.49
N ALA A 467 44.40 0.34 -12.37
CA ALA A 467 43.92 -0.92 -11.82
C ALA A 467 43.45 -0.82 -10.35
N PRO A 468 44.17 -0.15 -9.42
CA PRO A 468 43.67 0.11 -8.07
C PRO A 468 42.37 0.93 -8.05
N PHE A 469 42.23 1.94 -8.90
CA PHE A 469 41.01 2.75 -8.96
C PHE A 469 39.81 1.94 -9.44
N LEU A 470 39.98 1.09 -10.45
CA LEU A 470 38.93 0.18 -10.92
C LEU A 470 38.53 -0.81 -9.83
N ARG A 471 39.51 -1.36 -9.10
CA ARG A 471 39.25 -2.28 -7.99
C ARG A 471 38.36 -1.64 -6.92
N TRP A 472 38.66 -0.41 -6.53
CA TRP A 472 37.97 0.28 -5.44
C TRP A 472 36.66 0.95 -5.86
N THR A 473 36.43 1.17 -7.16
CA THR A 473 35.13 1.66 -7.67
C THR A 473 34.17 0.53 -8.02
N LEU A 474 34.67 -0.59 -8.58
CA LEU A 474 33.82 -1.66 -9.12
C LEU A 474 33.54 -2.80 -8.12
N LEU A 475 34.51 -3.25 -7.33
CA LEU A 475 34.26 -4.35 -6.38
C LEU A 475 33.18 -4.00 -5.34
N PRO A 476 33.15 -2.80 -4.72
CA PRO A 476 32.15 -2.49 -3.70
C PRO A 476 30.72 -2.43 -4.23
N ILE A 477 30.54 -2.08 -5.51
CA ILE A 477 29.22 -1.98 -6.13
C ILE A 477 28.72 -3.31 -6.72
N THR A 478 29.63 -4.27 -6.96
CA THR A 478 29.32 -5.55 -7.61
C THR A 478 28.13 -6.29 -6.97
N PRO A 479 28.04 -6.45 -5.63
CA PRO A 479 26.90 -7.14 -5.01
C PRO A 479 25.56 -6.46 -5.31
N VAL A 480 25.54 -5.12 -5.29
CA VAL A 480 24.32 -4.33 -5.56
C VAL A 480 23.91 -4.46 -7.03
N VAL A 481 24.87 -4.44 -7.96
CA VAL A 481 24.63 -4.63 -9.40
C VAL A 481 24.07 -6.02 -9.68
N LEU A 482 24.62 -7.07 -9.06
CA LEU A 482 24.11 -8.44 -9.21
C LEU A 482 22.66 -8.55 -8.72
N ILE A 483 22.34 -7.94 -7.57
CA ILE A 483 20.97 -7.90 -7.04
C ILE A 483 20.04 -7.11 -7.99
N ALA A 484 20.50 -5.98 -8.53
CA ALA A 484 19.77 -5.20 -9.53
C ALA A 484 19.46 -6.00 -10.79
N ALA A 485 20.43 -6.78 -11.30
CA ALA A 485 20.21 -7.67 -12.44
C ALA A 485 19.19 -8.76 -12.12
N VAL A 486 19.27 -9.38 -10.94
CA VAL A 486 18.27 -10.37 -10.48
C VAL A 486 16.88 -9.73 -10.40
N MET A 487 16.76 -8.54 -9.82
CA MET A 487 15.50 -7.80 -9.76
C MET A 487 14.93 -7.48 -11.14
N ALA A 488 15.77 -7.07 -12.08
CA ALA A 488 15.35 -6.80 -13.45
C ALA A 488 14.83 -8.05 -14.17
N VAL A 489 15.49 -9.20 -13.98
CA VAL A 489 15.03 -10.49 -14.53
C VAL A 489 13.70 -10.90 -13.90
N VAL A 490 13.55 -10.71 -12.59
CA VAL A 490 12.28 -10.98 -11.89
C VAL A 490 11.16 -10.03 -12.36
N ALA A 491 11.48 -8.76 -12.57
CA ALA A 491 10.56 -7.76 -13.12
C ALA A 491 10.09 -8.16 -14.53
N ALA A 492 11.03 -8.49 -15.42
CA ALA A 492 10.76 -8.84 -16.82
C ALA A 492 9.97 -10.14 -16.98
N ARG A 493 10.05 -11.08 -16.03
CA ARG A 493 9.33 -12.36 -16.08
C ARG A 493 7.89 -12.32 -15.52
N GLN A 494 7.35 -11.13 -15.22
CA GLN A 494 5.97 -10.89 -14.73
C GLN A 494 5.63 -11.47 -13.34
N TRP A 495 6.53 -11.36 -12.35
CA TRP A 495 6.33 -12.10 -11.08
C TRP A 495 5.60 -11.39 -9.93
N ARG A 496 5.37 -10.07 -9.95
CA ARG A 496 4.53 -9.27 -9.01
C ARG A 496 4.94 -7.80 -9.12
N THR A 497 4.02 -6.86 -8.92
CA THR A 497 4.39 -5.51 -8.46
C THR A 497 4.78 -5.59 -6.98
N PRO A 498 5.93 -5.05 -6.56
CA PRO A 498 6.32 -5.04 -5.15
C PRO A 498 5.31 -4.24 -4.32
N HIS A 499 5.09 -4.63 -3.06
CA HIS A 499 4.26 -3.84 -2.14
C HIS A 499 4.87 -2.42 -1.98
N GLY A 500 4.08 -1.39 -2.28
CA GLY A 500 4.52 0.02 -2.32
C GLY A 500 5.13 0.50 -3.64
N GLY A 501 5.17 -0.33 -4.69
CA GLY A 501 5.66 0.05 -6.02
C GLY A 501 7.19 -0.09 -6.20
N TRP A 502 7.64 -0.03 -7.46
CA TRP A 502 9.05 -0.19 -7.82
C TRP A 502 9.92 1.00 -7.35
N SER A 503 9.38 2.21 -7.43
CA SER A 503 10.04 3.43 -6.95
C SER A 503 10.28 3.43 -5.43
N GLN A 504 9.38 2.88 -4.60
CA GLN A 504 9.67 2.69 -3.18
C GLN A 504 10.68 1.57 -2.92
N LEU A 505 10.69 0.52 -3.75
CA LEU A 505 11.67 -0.55 -3.64
C LEU A 505 13.09 -0.03 -3.92
N LEU A 506 13.23 0.87 -4.90
CA LEU A 506 14.51 1.46 -5.30
C LEU A 506 14.94 2.65 -4.40
N ALA A 507 14.07 3.15 -3.53
CA ALA A 507 14.36 4.32 -2.68
C ALA A 507 15.21 3.95 -1.45
N PHE A 508 16.53 4.13 -1.58
CA PHE A 508 17.47 3.93 -0.48
C PHE A 508 17.31 4.99 0.64
N PRO A 509 17.53 4.65 1.93
CA PRO A 509 17.34 5.59 3.04
C PRO A 509 18.28 6.81 2.95
N THR A 510 17.71 7.99 2.71
CA THR A 510 18.49 9.23 2.53
C THR A 510 19.26 9.65 3.77
N LEU A 511 18.73 9.39 4.97
CA LEU A 511 19.43 9.64 6.24
C LEU A 511 20.73 8.84 6.35
N SER A 512 20.75 7.60 5.84
CA SER A 512 21.96 6.77 5.82
C SER A 512 23.01 7.38 4.89
N VAL A 513 22.59 7.85 3.71
CA VAL A 513 23.47 8.49 2.73
C VAL A 513 24.09 9.75 3.31
N VAL A 514 23.28 10.64 3.90
CA VAL A 514 23.77 11.90 4.48
C VAL A 514 24.76 11.64 5.59
N THR A 515 24.40 10.79 6.57
CA THR A 515 25.28 10.50 7.72
C THR A 515 26.58 9.82 7.29
N ALA A 516 26.52 8.86 6.37
CA ALA A 516 27.71 8.17 5.88
C ALA A 516 28.59 9.08 5.00
N ALA A 517 28.01 9.92 4.14
CA ALA A 517 28.75 10.87 3.30
C ALA A 517 29.47 11.91 4.15
N VAL A 518 28.77 12.56 5.09
CA VAL A 518 29.39 13.50 6.04
C VAL A 518 30.45 12.79 6.89
N GLY A 519 30.15 11.57 7.33
CA GLY A 519 31.08 10.76 8.10
C GLY A 519 32.39 10.50 7.37
N MET A 520 32.30 10.04 6.11
CA MET A 520 33.48 9.78 5.27
C MET A 520 34.23 11.06 4.90
N ALA A 521 33.53 12.17 4.63
CA ALA A 521 34.15 13.46 4.35
C ALA A 521 34.97 13.99 5.55
N LEU A 522 34.46 13.82 6.77
CA LEU A 522 35.17 14.16 8.00
C LEU A 522 36.35 13.22 8.27
N ILE A 523 36.21 11.93 7.99
CA ILE A 523 37.32 10.98 8.04
C ILE A 523 38.41 11.44 7.07
N GLN A 524 38.07 11.75 5.82
CA GLN A 524 39.03 12.21 4.83
C GLN A 524 39.75 13.48 5.29
N TYR A 525 38.99 14.48 5.75
CA TYR A 525 39.56 15.70 6.32
C TYR A 525 40.54 15.40 7.45
N SER A 526 40.20 14.50 8.38
CA SER A 526 41.09 14.14 9.50
C SER A 526 42.40 13.47 9.05
N LEU A 527 42.37 12.79 7.90
CA LEU A 527 43.52 12.07 7.36
C LEU A 527 44.46 12.98 6.56
N THR A 528 43.94 14.01 5.90
CA THR A 528 44.67 14.85 4.94
C THR A 528 44.94 16.28 5.42
N ALA A 529 44.25 16.76 6.46
CA ALA A 529 44.45 18.12 6.98
C ALA A 529 45.87 18.32 7.53
N ALA A 530 46.42 19.52 7.31
CA ALA A 530 47.72 19.92 7.84
C ALA A 530 47.70 19.92 9.38
N ARG A 531 48.61 19.18 9.99
CA ARG A 531 48.67 18.97 11.44
C ARG A 531 49.50 20.05 12.14
N TRP A 532 48.89 21.21 12.38
CA TRP A 532 49.44 22.27 13.24
C TRP A 532 49.13 22.00 14.71
N PRO A 533 50.03 22.30 15.67
CA PRO A 533 49.88 21.94 17.08
C PRO A 533 48.51 22.30 17.69
N GLU A 534 47.97 23.46 17.35
CA GLU A 534 46.69 23.98 17.84
C GLU A 534 45.45 23.35 17.18
N LEU A 535 45.62 22.69 16.03
CA LEU A 535 44.53 22.06 15.27
C LEU A 535 44.47 20.54 15.42
N VAL A 536 45.53 19.88 15.91
CA VAL A 536 45.61 18.41 16.00
C VAL A 536 44.40 17.81 16.74
N LEU A 537 44.03 18.38 17.89
CA LEU A 537 42.92 17.87 18.69
C LEU A 537 41.58 17.97 17.94
N TRP A 538 41.35 19.06 17.20
CA TRP A 538 40.15 19.25 16.38
C TRP A 538 40.12 18.33 15.15
N ILE A 539 41.27 18.12 14.52
CA ILE A 539 41.42 17.21 13.37
C ILE A 539 41.13 15.76 13.79
N ASP A 540 41.69 15.31 14.91
CA ASP A 540 41.45 13.96 15.41
C ASP A 540 40.00 13.80 15.89
N ALA A 541 39.43 14.81 16.57
CA ALA A 541 38.02 14.82 16.96
C ALA A 541 37.08 14.75 15.75
N ALA A 542 37.39 15.47 14.66
CA ALA A 542 36.64 15.40 13.41
C ALA A 542 36.68 13.99 12.82
N GLY A 543 37.82 13.31 12.85
CA GLY A 543 37.94 11.92 12.41
C GLY A 543 37.07 10.97 13.22
N ARG A 544 37.08 11.08 14.55
CA ARG A 544 36.22 10.27 15.44
C ARG A 544 34.74 10.55 15.21
N LEU A 545 34.36 11.81 15.08
CA LEU A 545 32.99 12.21 14.73
C LEU A 545 32.57 11.63 13.37
N GLY A 546 33.47 11.66 12.40
CA GLY A 546 33.26 11.07 11.09
C GLY A 546 32.99 9.56 11.17
N GLY A 547 33.78 8.84 11.98
CA GLY A 547 33.54 7.43 12.27
C GLY A 547 32.19 7.17 12.94
N LEU A 548 31.82 7.96 13.97
CA LEU A 548 30.51 7.85 14.63
C LEU A 548 29.35 7.98 13.62
N LEU A 549 29.40 9.00 12.77
CA LEU A 549 28.38 9.26 11.75
C LEU A 549 28.30 8.14 10.71
N LEU A 550 29.45 7.58 10.30
CA LEU A 550 29.48 6.44 9.39
C LEU A 550 28.85 5.19 10.03
N GLY A 551 29.13 4.91 11.31
CA GLY A 551 28.48 3.83 12.04
C GLY A 551 26.97 3.99 12.14
N ILE A 552 26.48 5.21 12.41
CA ILE A 552 25.04 5.54 12.38
C ILE A 552 24.48 5.31 10.97
N GLY A 553 25.20 5.72 9.93
CA GLY A 553 24.85 5.49 8.53
C GLY A 553 24.69 4.00 8.20
N VAL A 554 25.58 3.14 8.71
CA VAL A 554 25.51 1.69 8.54
C VAL A 554 24.27 1.11 9.24
N VAL A 555 24.00 1.48 10.50
CA VAL A 555 22.82 0.98 11.24
C VAL A 555 21.53 1.43 10.59
N THR A 556 21.45 2.69 10.16
CA THR A 556 20.25 3.24 9.50
C THR A 556 19.97 2.59 8.14
N ALA A 557 21.01 2.13 7.44
CA ALA A 557 20.85 1.30 6.24
C ALA A 557 20.29 -0.09 6.58
N VAL A 558 20.87 -0.81 7.53
CA VAL A 558 20.56 -2.24 7.74
C VAL A 558 19.27 -2.45 8.54
N VAL A 559 19.09 -1.72 9.64
CA VAL A 559 18.01 -1.96 10.60
C VAL A 559 16.78 -1.16 10.20
N SER A 560 15.58 -1.74 10.21
CA SER A 560 14.32 -1.01 9.94
C SER A 560 13.55 -0.58 11.17
N THR A 561 13.69 -1.27 12.29
CA THR A 561 12.92 -0.96 13.50
C THR A 561 13.58 0.20 14.26
N PRO A 562 12.82 1.25 14.64
CA PRO A 562 13.39 2.45 15.26
C PRO A 562 14.05 2.16 16.61
N LEU A 563 13.49 1.23 17.38
CA LEU A 563 14.04 0.81 18.67
C LEU A 563 15.40 0.11 18.52
N LEU A 564 15.52 -0.86 17.60
CA LEU A 564 16.80 -1.55 17.38
C LEU A 564 17.84 -0.63 16.76
N ARG A 565 17.43 0.34 15.93
CA ARG A 565 18.35 1.38 15.42
C ARG A 565 19.00 2.13 16.57
N LEU A 566 18.22 2.55 17.56
CA LEU A 566 18.73 3.31 18.70
C LEU A 566 19.69 2.48 19.55
N ILE A 567 19.36 1.20 19.78
CA ILE A 567 20.20 0.28 20.57
C ILE A 567 21.51 -0.06 19.85
N LEU A 568 21.47 -0.35 18.54
CA LEU A 568 22.64 -0.79 17.77
C LEU A 568 23.51 0.37 17.27
N ALA A 569 22.95 1.58 17.13
CA ALA A 569 23.70 2.75 16.66
C ALA A 569 24.86 3.09 17.59
N ALA A 570 24.64 3.08 18.91
CA ALA A 570 25.67 3.43 19.89
C ALA A 570 26.94 2.54 19.82
N PRO A 571 26.86 1.20 19.93
CA PRO A 571 28.05 0.36 19.89
C PRO A 571 28.74 0.40 18.51
N LEU A 572 27.98 0.39 17.41
CA LEU A 572 28.58 0.40 16.08
C LEU A 572 29.24 1.75 15.77
N ALA A 573 28.63 2.87 16.18
CA ALA A 573 29.24 4.19 16.08
C ALA A 573 30.57 4.24 16.85
N VAL A 574 30.61 3.76 18.10
CA VAL A 574 31.84 3.76 18.89
C VAL A 574 32.94 2.91 18.25
N ILE A 575 32.61 1.71 17.75
CA ILE A 575 33.57 0.83 17.09
C ILE A 575 34.12 1.48 15.81
N THR A 576 33.24 2.01 14.96
CA THR A 576 33.64 2.68 13.71
C THR A 576 34.47 3.93 13.99
N ALA A 577 34.14 4.70 15.02
CA ALA A 577 34.96 5.82 15.50
C ALA A 577 36.34 5.37 16.00
N ALA A 578 36.44 4.25 16.72
CA ALA A 578 37.69 3.74 17.27
C ALA A 578 38.68 3.27 16.20
N ILE A 579 38.18 2.71 15.09
CA ILE A 579 39.04 2.16 14.03
C ILE A 579 39.46 3.19 12.97
N VAL A 580 38.97 4.44 13.02
CA VAL A 580 39.34 5.50 12.07
C VAL A 580 40.86 5.65 12.00
N SER A 581 41.42 5.30 10.86
CA SER A 581 42.84 5.34 10.54
C SER A 581 43.04 5.19 9.03
N ARG A 582 44.21 5.56 8.51
CA ARG A 582 44.51 5.40 7.06
C ARG A 582 44.39 3.95 6.58
N PRO A 583 44.92 2.93 7.28
CA PRO A 583 44.78 1.54 6.82
C PRO A 583 43.33 1.05 6.86
N ALA A 584 42.52 1.59 7.78
CA ALA A 584 41.13 1.17 7.96
C ALA A 584 40.14 1.93 7.09
N SER A 585 40.51 3.04 6.44
CA SER A 585 39.57 3.86 5.67
C SER A 585 38.92 3.06 4.52
N GLY A 586 39.71 2.24 3.83
CA GLY A 586 39.20 1.29 2.83
C GLY A 586 38.22 0.27 3.42
N ILE A 587 38.48 -0.24 4.63
CA ILE A 587 37.60 -1.19 5.33
C ILE A 587 36.27 -0.51 5.67
N LEU A 588 36.29 0.74 6.15
CA LEU A 588 35.09 1.51 6.46
C LEU A 588 34.19 1.72 5.23
N GLY A 589 34.80 2.03 4.08
CA GLY A 589 34.06 2.11 2.81
C GLY A 589 33.42 0.79 2.40
N VAL A 590 34.14 -0.34 2.56
CA VAL A 590 33.61 -1.69 2.28
C VAL A 590 32.49 -2.08 3.24
N ILE A 591 32.61 -1.75 4.53
CA ILE A 591 31.54 -1.99 5.53
C ILE A 591 30.26 -1.28 5.10
N TYR A 592 30.35 -0.03 4.66
CA TYR A 592 29.18 0.70 4.17
C TYR A 592 28.61 0.10 2.88
N ALA A 593 29.47 -0.27 1.92
CA ALA A 593 29.03 -0.95 0.70
C ALA A 593 28.31 -2.28 0.99
N ALA A 594 28.81 -3.06 1.95
CA ALA A 594 28.17 -4.29 2.42
C ALA A 594 26.81 -3.99 3.07
N ALA A 595 26.71 -2.92 3.87
CA ALA A 595 25.44 -2.48 4.47
C ALA A 595 24.39 -2.11 3.41
N VAL A 596 24.80 -1.42 2.34
CA VAL A 596 23.94 -1.13 1.18
C VAL A 596 23.48 -2.41 0.50
N ALA A 597 24.40 -3.36 0.26
CA ALA A 597 24.04 -4.65 -0.34
C ALA A 597 23.05 -5.43 0.53
N VAL A 598 23.26 -5.49 1.86
CA VAL A 598 22.33 -6.11 2.81
C VAL A 598 20.95 -5.46 2.76
N TRP A 599 20.88 -4.13 2.66
CA TRP A 599 19.62 -3.43 2.49
C TRP A 599 18.89 -3.88 1.22
N TRP A 600 19.58 -3.95 0.08
CA TRP A 600 19.00 -4.40 -1.19
C TRP A 600 18.55 -5.86 -1.13
N ILE A 601 19.36 -6.77 -0.57
CA ILE A 601 18.97 -8.17 -0.34
C ILE A 601 17.68 -8.23 0.49
N ARG A 602 17.61 -7.45 1.57
CA ARG A 602 16.45 -7.40 2.46
C ARG A 602 15.22 -6.83 1.76
N GLN A 603 15.35 -5.85 0.88
CA GLN A 603 14.22 -5.32 0.10
C GLN A 603 13.68 -6.38 -0.87
N VAL A 604 14.58 -7.09 -1.57
CA VAL A 604 14.18 -8.21 -2.44
C VAL A 604 13.50 -9.31 -1.62
N TRP A 605 14.08 -9.68 -0.47
CA TRP A 605 13.51 -10.70 0.39
C TRP A 605 12.14 -10.31 0.94
N THR A 606 11.98 -9.10 1.48
CA THR A 606 10.75 -8.68 2.17
C THR A 606 9.66 -8.16 1.25
N ARG A 607 9.97 -7.70 0.03
CA ARG A 607 8.96 -7.13 -0.89
C ARG A 607 8.65 -8.01 -2.11
N ILE A 608 9.57 -8.89 -2.49
CA ILE A 608 9.43 -9.76 -3.68
C ILE A 608 9.22 -11.22 -3.27
N ILE A 609 10.13 -11.78 -2.45
CA ILE A 609 10.15 -13.22 -2.12
C ILE A 609 9.14 -13.56 -1.01
N HIS A 610 9.20 -12.85 0.12
CA HIS A 610 8.37 -13.03 1.31
C HIS A 610 7.74 -11.69 1.73
N PRO A 611 6.69 -11.21 1.03
CA PRO A 611 5.93 -10.05 1.48
C PRO A 611 5.53 -10.25 2.95
N ALA A 612 5.97 -9.33 3.81
CA ALA A 612 5.71 -9.40 5.24
C ALA A 612 4.20 -9.53 5.47
N ARG A 613 3.79 -10.59 6.17
CA ARG A 613 2.44 -10.67 6.73
C ARG A 613 2.29 -9.47 7.68
N PRO A 614 1.16 -8.73 7.65
CA PRO A 614 0.93 -7.71 8.67
C PRO A 614 1.09 -8.35 10.05
N PRO A 615 1.68 -7.65 11.04
CA PRO A 615 1.79 -8.20 12.37
C PRO A 615 0.38 -8.56 12.85
N VAL A 616 0.15 -9.84 13.08
CA VAL A 616 -0.99 -10.32 13.87
C VAL A 616 -0.78 -9.69 15.23
N ARG A 617 -1.53 -8.63 15.53
CA ARG A 617 -1.63 -8.15 16.91
C ARG A 617 -2.27 -9.30 17.67
N THR A 618 -1.48 -10.02 18.46
CA THR A 618 -2.02 -10.92 19.48
C THR A 618 -2.93 -10.11 20.40
N PRO A 619 -4.07 -10.70 20.82
CA PRO A 619 -5.21 -9.99 21.41
C PRO A 619 -4.87 -9.09 22.60
#